data_AF-A0A529Q0K4-F1
#
_entry.id   AF-A0A529Q0K4-F1
#
_cell.length_a   1.000
_cell.length_b   1.000
_cell.length_c   1.000
_cell.angle_alpha   90.00
_cell.angle_beta   90.00
_cell.angle_gamma   90.00
#
_symmetry.space_group_name_H-M   'P 1'
#
loop_
_entity.id
_entity.type
_entity.pdbx_description
1 polymer ?
#
loop_
_entity_poly.entity_id
_entity_poly.type
_entity_poly.pdbx_seq_one_letter_code
_entity_poly.pdbx_strand_id
1 'polypeptide(L)' 'MTAAARVEAPQRPVLEMRHISKTFGPVRALQDVSLTVNAGELHALMGENGAGKSTLMKV' A
#
# COMPACT_ATOMS: atom_id res chain seq x y z
N MET A 1 -5.91 -20.21 33.15
CA MET A 1 -4.63 -20.04 32.44
C MET A 1 -4.74 -18.81 31.57
N THR A 2 -4.24 -17.69 32.05
CA THR A 2 -4.41 -16.36 31.43
C THR A 2 -3.33 -16.19 30.37
N ALA A 3 -3.69 -16.07 29.11
CA ALA A 3 -2.75 -15.74 28.05
C ALA A 3 -2.27 -14.30 28.26
N ALA A 4 -0.99 -14.13 28.57
CA ALA A 4 -0.37 -12.81 28.58
C ALA A 4 -0.47 -12.24 27.16
N ALA A 5 -1.16 -11.11 27.00
CA ALA A 5 -1.11 -10.33 25.78
C ALA A 5 0.36 -9.95 25.55
N ARG A 6 1.01 -10.60 24.59
CA ARG A 6 2.32 -10.15 24.13
C ARG A 6 2.10 -8.73 23.62
N VAL A 7 2.82 -7.78 24.22
CA VAL A 7 2.96 -6.45 23.62
C VAL A 7 3.66 -6.69 22.29
N GLU A 8 2.90 -6.69 21.19
CA GLU A 8 3.49 -6.73 19.86
C GLU A 8 4.33 -5.48 19.69
N ALA A 9 5.64 -5.67 19.54
CA ALA A 9 6.51 -4.60 19.06
C ALA A 9 5.88 -4.03 17.78
N PRO A 10 5.94 -2.70 17.55
CA PRO A 10 5.34 -2.09 16.36
C PRO A 10 5.88 -2.85 15.14
N GLN A 11 4.99 -3.58 14.48
CA GLN A 11 5.38 -4.44 13.38
C GLN A 11 5.91 -3.54 12.27
N ARG A 12 7.16 -3.76 11.86
CA ARG A 12 7.71 -3.01 10.72
C ARG A 12 6.86 -3.36 9.50
N PRO A 13 6.44 -2.36 8.70
CA PRO A 13 5.68 -2.65 7.50
C PRO A 13 6.48 -3.54 6.56
N VAL A 14 5.79 -4.51 5.96
CA VAL A 14 6.38 -5.41 4.96
C VAL A 14 6.47 -4.75 3.60
N LEU A 15 5.65 -3.72 3.35
CA LEU A 15 5.72 -2.85 2.19
C LEU A 15 5.42 -1.42 2.62
N GLU A 16 6.25 -0.48 2.17
CA GLU A 16 6.02 0.94 2.38
C GLU A 16 6.32 1.74 1.10
N MET A 17 5.27 2.29 0.51
CA MET A 17 5.30 3.18 -0.64
C MET A 17 5.09 4.61 -0.14
N ARG A 18 6.01 5.52 -0.50
CA ARG A 18 5.98 6.92 -0.05
C ARG A 18 6.00 7.85 -1.26
N HIS A 19 5.02 8.73 -1.34
CA HIS A 19 4.94 9.82 -2.33
C HIS A 19 5.11 9.37 -3.79
N ILE A 20 4.54 8.21 -4.13
CA ILE A 20 4.70 7.60 -5.45
C ILE A 20 3.92 8.39 -6.49
N SER A 21 4.64 8.88 -7.50
CA SER A 21 4.06 9.51 -8.68
C SER A 21 4.56 8.80 -9.94
N LYS A 22 3.67 8.56 -10.90
CA LYS A 22 4.01 7.88 -12.17
C LYS A 22 3.22 8.48 -13.32
N THR A 23 3.92 8.78 -14.40
CA THR A 23 3.36 9.35 -15.64
C THR A 23 3.75 8.46 -16.82
N PHE A 24 2.80 8.26 -17.74
CA PHE A 24 3.02 7.63 -19.04
C PHE A 24 2.60 8.61 -20.14
N GLY A 25 3.57 9.21 -20.83
CA GLY A 25 3.30 10.26 -21.81
C GLY A 25 2.49 11.41 -21.20
N PRO A 26 1.32 11.78 -21.74
CA PRO A 26 0.48 12.84 -21.19
C PRO A 26 -0.36 12.40 -19.98
N VAL A 27 -0.43 11.10 -19.67
CA VAL A 27 -1.31 10.56 -18.62
C VAL A 27 -0.57 10.44 -17.30
N ARG A 28 -1.04 11.14 -16.27
CA ARG A 28 -0.59 10.96 -14.88
C ARG A 28 -1.36 9.78 -14.27
N ALA A 29 -0.69 8.64 -14.14
CA ALA A 29 -1.28 7.40 -13.65
C ALA A 29 -1.29 7.30 -12.12
N LEU A 30 -0.28 7.87 -11.45
CA LEU A 30 -0.23 8.01 -9.99
C LEU A 30 0.23 9.43 -9.64
N GLN A 31 -0.39 10.03 -8.62
CA GLN A 31 -0.04 11.34 -8.10
C GLN A 31 0.07 11.28 -6.59
N ASP A 32 1.29 11.38 -6.09
CA ASP A 32 1.61 11.46 -4.65
C ASP A 32 0.91 10.38 -3.78
N VAL A 33 0.96 9.14 -4.24
CA VAL A 33 0.29 8.02 -3.58
C VAL A 33 1.21 7.40 -2.52
N SER A 34 0.70 7.21 -1.31
CA SER A 34 1.41 6.48 -0.24
C SER A 34 0.58 5.29 0.23
N LEU A 35 1.23 4.16 0.46
CA LEU A 35 0.61 2.91 0.91
C LEU A 35 1.55 2.21 1.89
N THR A 36 1.01 1.79 3.03
CA THR A 36 1.73 0.96 4.01
C THR A 36 0.99 -0.37 4.13
N VAL A 37 1.72 -1.47 4.16
CA VAL A 37 1.17 -2.81 4.42
C VAL A 37 1.95 -3.45 5.54
N ASN A 38 1.28 -3.83 6.62
CA ASN A 38 1.86 -4.54 7.74
C ASN A 38 1.77 -6.05 7.54
N ALA A 39 2.54 -6.82 8.31
CA ALA A 39 2.53 -8.27 8.20
C ALA A 39 1.15 -8.83 8.61
N GLY A 40 0.65 -9.78 7.82
CA GLY A 40 -0.66 -10.42 8.06
C GLY A 40 -1.88 -9.64 7.56
N GLU A 41 -1.69 -8.44 6.97
CA GLU A 41 -2.78 -7.68 6.38
C GLU A 41 -3.12 -8.16 4.96
N LEU A 42 -4.42 -8.14 4.63
CA LEU A 42 -4.94 -8.31 3.28
C LEU A 42 -5.58 -7.00 2.83
N HIS A 43 -4.99 -6.34 1.84
CA HIS A 43 -5.52 -5.11 1.26
C HIS A 43 -6.15 -5.35 -0.10
N ALA A 44 -7.33 -4.77 -0.31
CA ALA A 44 -8.00 -4.73 -1.60
C ALA A 44 -7.85 -3.33 -2.20
N LEU A 45 -7.34 -3.25 -3.43
CA LEU A 45 -7.25 -1.99 -4.16
C LEU A 45 -8.48 -1.82 -5.06
N MET A 46 -9.31 -0.84 -4.74
CA MET A 46 -10.60 -0.60 -5.40
C MET A 46 -10.59 0.74 -6.14
N GLY A 47 -11.47 0.87 -7.14
CA GLY A 47 -11.62 2.09 -7.94
C GLY A 47 -12.00 1.79 -9.38
N GLU A 48 -12.34 2.81 -10.15
CA GLU A 48 -12.75 2.68 -11.55
C GLU A 48 -11.59 2.26 -12.47
N ASN A 49 -11.92 1.85 -13.70
CA ASN A 49 -10.93 1.59 -14.73
C ASN A 49 -10.17 2.88 -15.06
N GLY A 50 -8.83 2.81 -15.09
CA GLY A 50 -7.98 3.98 -15.31
C GLY A 50 -7.54 4.71 -14.03
N ALA A 51 -8.05 4.36 -12.84
CA ALA A 51 -7.67 4.99 -11.57
C ALA A 51 -6.22 4.72 -11.09
N GLY A 52 -5.38 4.07 -11.90
CA GLY A 52 -3.98 3.78 -11.55
C GLY A 52 -3.74 2.49 -10.76
N LYS A 53 -4.76 1.67 -10.50
CA LYS A 53 -4.64 0.44 -9.68
C LYS A 53 -3.53 -0.52 -10.16
N SER A 54 -3.57 -0.92 -11.42
CA SER A 54 -2.54 -1.80 -12.00
C SER A 54 -1.19 -1.13 -12.14
N THR A 55 -1.15 0.21 -12.18
CA THR A 55 0.12 0.96 -12.12
C THR A 55 0.72 0.87 -10.73
N LEU A 56 -0.08 1.07 -9.67
CA LEU A 56 0.37 0.96 -8.28
C LEU A 56 0.92 -0.43 -7.97
N MET A 57 0.31 -1.49 -8.50
CA MET A 57 0.77 -2.88 -8.31
C MET A 57 2.04 -3.23 -9.09
N LYS A 58 2.50 -2.38 -10.02
CA LYS A 58 3.69 -2.61 -10.86
C LYS A 58 4.88 -1.74 -10.48
N VAL A 59 4.71 -0.83 -9.52
CA VAL A 59 5.80 -0.06 -8.92
C VAL A 59 6.52 -0.98 -7.94
#